data_AF-A0A132BYF6-F1
#
_entry.id   AF-A0A132BYF6-F1
#
_cell.length_a   1.000
_cell.length_b   1.000
_cell.length_c   1.000
_cell.angle_alpha   90.00
_cell.angle_beta   90.00
_cell.angle_gamma   90.00
#
_symmetry.space_group_name_H-M   'P 1'
#
loop_
_entity.id
_entity.type
_entity.pdbx_description
1 polymer ?
#
loop_
_entity_poly.entity_id
_entity_poly.type
_entity_poly.pdbx_seq_one_letter_code
_entity_poly.pdbx_strand_id
1 'polypeptide(L)'
;MVVAEKEAFITELKALIEKLEGQVQEYRRTKFGPKSEKLDPAQLELALEDLETAIAETQAQIAAVEDRIAASEPDPSMRKPRARRKAWSLPESLPRGETRESW
;
A
#
# COMPACT_ATOMS: atom_id res chain seq x y z
N MET A 1 13.48 -17.55 -3.08
CA MET A 1 14.14 -16.33 -2.58
C MET A 1 13.23 -15.11 -2.70
N VAL A 2 12.75 -14.76 -3.91
CA VAL A 2 11.86 -13.60 -4.14
C VAL A 2 10.55 -13.63 -3.32
N VAL A 3 9.95 -14.82 -3.09
CA VAL A 3 8.72 -14.93 -2.28
C VAL A 3 8.97 -14.57 -0.81
N ALA A 4 10.05 -15.06 -0.22
CA ALA A 4 10.40 -14.78 1.18
C ALA A 4 10.75 -13.29 1.40
N GLU A 5 11.41 -12.66 0.43
CA GLU A 5 11.70 -11.22 0.47
C GLU A 5 10.41 -10.39 0.40
N LYS A 6 9.46 -10.77 -0.45
CA LYS A 6 8.13 -10.13 -0.50
C LYS A 6 7.32 -10.33 0.77
N GLU A 7 7.38 -11.51 1.38
CA GLU A 7 6.75 -11.77 2.69
C GLU A 7 7.35 -10.88 3.78
N ALA A 8 8.67 -10.70 3.80
CA ALA A 8 9.33 -9.79 4.74
C ALA A 8 8.83 -8.35 4.57
N PHE A 9 8.75 -7.84 3.34
CA PHE A 9 8.20 -6.50 3.07
C PHE A 9 6.74 -6.37 3.52
N ILE A 10 5.91 -7.39 3.29
CA ILE A 10 4.52 -7.39 3.75
C ILE A 10 4.45 -7.33 5.28
N THR A 11 5.28 -8.10 5.99
CA THR A 11 5.30 -8.06 7.47
C THR A 11 5.76 -6.72 8.01
N GLU A 12 6.79 -6.12 7.40
CA GLU A 12 7.34 -4.81 7.78
C GLU A 12 6.30 -3.70 7.57
N LEU A 13 5.68 -3.63 6.38
CA LEU A 13 4.65 -2.64 6.08
C LEU A 13 3.41 -2.78 6.97
N LYS A 14 2.97 -4.01 7.28
CA LYS A 14 1.85 -4.23 8.19
C LYS A 14 2.11 -3.64 9.58
N ALA A 15 3.31 -3.86 10.12
CA ALA A 15 3.69 -3.31 11.42
C ALA A 15 3.75 -1.78 11.41
N LEU A 16 4.27 -1.18 10.33
CA LEU A 16 4.31 0.28 10.19
C LEU A 16 2.91 0.90 10.03
N ILE A 17 2.01 0.24 9.30
CA ILE A 17 0.61 0.67 9.17
C ILE A 17 -0.10 0.62 10.52
N GLU A 18 0.03 -0.48 11.27
CA GLU A 18 -0.56 -0.60 12.61
C GLU A 18 -0.06 0.51 13.55
N LYS A 19 1.25 0.80 13.52
CA LYS A 19 1.83 1.92 14.25
C LYS A 19 1.23 3.26 13.82
N LEU A 20 1.13 3.52 12.52
CA LEU A 20 0.58 4.76 11.97
C LEU A 20 -0.89 4.94 12.37
N GLU A 21 -1.70 3.88 12.28
CA GLU A 21 -3.10 3.90 12.70
C GLU A 21 -3.25 4.26 14.18
N GLY A 22 -2.41 3.67 15.05
CA GLY A 22 -2.36 4.02 16.47
C GLY A 22 -1.99 5.49 16.71
N GLN A 23 -0.97 6.00 16.01
CA GLN A 23 -0.56 7.41 16.12
C GLN A 23 -1.67 8.36 15.66
N VAL A 24 -2.35 8.05 14.55
CA VAL A 24 -3.47 8.86 14.05
C VAL A 24 -4.66 8.81 15.00
N GLN A 25 -4.94 7.67 15.61
CA GLN A 25 -6.00 7.55 16.61
C GLN A 25 -5.67 8.38 17.86
N GLU A 26 -4.42 8.35 18.34
CA GLU A 26 -3.99 9.16 19.48
C GLU A 26 -4.05 10.66 19.14
N TYR A 27 -3.60 11.07 17.95
CA TYR A 27 -3.74 12.45 17.49
C TYR A 27 -5.20 12.93 17.54
N ARG A 28 -6.13 12.12 17.01
CA ARG A 28 -7.57 12.44 17.07
C ARG A 28 -8.08 12.55 18.50
N ARG A 29 -7.65 11.66 19.38
CA ARG A 29 -8.05 11.68 20.80
C ARG A 29 -7.48 12.90 21.53
N THR A 30 -6.24 13.26 21.25
CA THR A 30 -5.56 14.43 21.84
C THR A 30 -6.17 15.72 21.32
N LYS A 31 -6.57 15.80 20.05
CA LYS A 31 -7.18 17.00 19.47
C LYS A 31 -8.64 17.19 19.87
N PHE A 32 -9.43 16.12 19.88
CA PHE A 32 -10.89 16.18 19.99
C PHE A 32 -11.47 15.47 21.22
N GLY A 33 -10.65 14.93 22.11
CA GLY A 33 -11.12 14.19 23.29
C GLY A 33 -11.40 15.09 24.50
N PRO A 34 -12.14 14.60 25.53
CA PRO A 34 -12.44 15.38 26.73
C PRO A 34 -11.21 15.84 27.55
N LYS A 35 -10.03 15.25 27.28
CA LYS A 35 -8.76 15.70 27.87
C LYS A 35 -8.19 16.92 27.15
N SER A 36 -8.50 17.12 25.87
CA SER A 36 -8.03 18.27 25.09
C SER A 36 -8.60 19.58 25.64
N GLU A 37 -9.86 19.57 26.07
CA GLU A 37 -10.53 20.71 26.70
C GLU A 37 -9.95 21.08 28.08
N LYS A 38 -9.21 20.17 28.72
CA LYS A 38 -8.68 20.35 30.08
C LYS A 38 -7.19 20.69 30.12
N LEU A 39 -6.48 20.47 29.01
CA LEU A 39 -5.07 20.80 28.88
C LEU A 39 -4.92 22.31 28.68
N ASP A 40 -3.81 22.84 29.18
CA ASP A 40 -3.39 24.19 28.81
C ASP A 40 -3.15 24.23 27.28
N PRO A 41 -3.55 25.31 26.57
CA PRO A 41 -3.43 25.37 25.11
C PRO A 41 -2.01 25.12 24.60
N ALA A 42 -0.98 25.62 25.29
CA ALA A 42 0.41 25.44 24.87
C ALA A 42 0.88 23.98 25.06
N GLN A 43 0.38 23.31 26.11
CA GLN A 43 0.65 21.88 26.31
C GLN A 43 -0.06 21.01 25.28
N LEU A 44 -1.30 21.38 24.91
CA LEU A 44 -2.04 20.69 23.87
C LEU A 44 -1.36 20.82 22.51
N GLU A 45 -0.95 22.04 22.14
CA GLU A 45 -0.25 22.30 20.88
C GLU A 45 1.05 21.50 20.79
N LEU A 46 1.89 21.54 21.81
CA LEU A 46 3.13 20.75 21.88
C LEU A 46 2.86 19.24 21.72
N ALA A 47 1.85 18.70 22.41
CA ALA A 47 1.51 17.29 22.30
C ALA A 47 1.01 16.90 20.90
N LEU A 48 0.34 17.81 20.18
CA LEU A 48 -0.08 17.60 18.80
C LEU A 48 1.12 17.65 17.85
N GLU A 49 2.05 18.58 18.03
CA GLU A 49 3.28 18.67 17.24
C GLU A 49 4.15 17.41 17.37
N ASP A 50 4.31 16.88 18.59
CA ASP A 50 5.04 15.64 18.84
C ASP A 50 4.38 14.45 18.11
N LEU A 51 3.04 14.38 18.12
CA LEU A 51 2.29 13.33 17.43
C LEU A 51 2.37 13.47 15.90
N GLU A 52 2.28 14.69 15.38
CA GLU A 52 2.43 14.98 13.95
C GLU A 52 3.84 14.61 13.45
N THR A 53 4.86 14.94 14.23
CA THR A 53 6.25 14.55 13.96
C THR A 53 6.39 13.03 13.92
N ALA A 54 5.86 12.33 14.93
CA ALA A 54 5.93 10.88 14.99
C ALA A 54 5.15 10.19 13.84
N ILE A 55 4.04 10.79 13.38
CA ILE A 55 3.30 10.35 12.19
C ILE A 55 4.15 10.50 10.93
N ALA A 56 4.76 11.68 10.73
CA ALA A 56 5.61 11.96 9.57
C ALA A 56 6.82 11.02 9.50
N GLU A 57 7.45 10.72 10.64
CA GLU A 57 8.53 9.74 10.72
C GLU A 57 8.10 8.34 10.29
N THR A 58 6.95 7.86 10.77
CA THR A 58 6.42 6.54 10.37
C THR A 58 6.06 6.53 8.89
N GLN A 59 5.50 7.62 8.34
CA GLN A 59 5.24 7.74 6.91
C GLN A 59 6.54 7.70 6.08
N ALA A 60 7.60 8.36 6.54
CA ALA A 60 8.91 8.30 5.89
C ALA A 60 9.51 6.88 5.91
N GLN A 61 9.30 6.13 7.00
CA GLN A 61 9.71 4.72 7.08
C GLN A 61 8.93 3.86 6.06
N ILE A 62 7.63 4.07 5.92
CA ILE A 62 6.81 3.39 4.90
C ILE A 62 7.33 3.69 3.50
N ALA A 63 7.57 4.96 3.17
CA ALA A 63 8.11 5.37 1.87
C ALA A 63 9.46 4.71 1.57
N ALA A 64 10.36 4.63 2.57
CA ALA A 64 11.64 3.95 2.40
C ALA A 64 11.50 2.43 2.13
N VAL A 65 10.49 1.78 2.71
CA VAL A 65 10.18 0.37 2.41
C VAL A 65 9.60 0.23 1.01
N GLU A 66 8.73 1.15 0.59
CA GLU A 66 8.18 1.18 -0.77
C GLU A 66 9.27 1.38 -1.84
N ASP A 67 10.25 2.25 -1.59
CA ASP A 67 11.42 2.43 -2.46
C ASP A 67 12.26 1.14 -2.56
N ARG A 68 12.46 0.43 -1.45
CA ARG A 68 13.14 -0.89 -1.44
C ARG A 68 12.37 -1.92 -2.26
N ILE A 69 11.04 -1.92 -2.17
CA ILE A 69 10.19 -2.81 -2.99
C ILE A 69 10.33 -2.47 -4.47
N ALA A 70 10.27 -1.19 -4.82
CA ALA A 70 10.41 -0.72 -6.21
C ALA A 70 11.78 -1.10 -6.79
N ALA A 71 12.85 -0.97 -6.00
CA ALA A 71 14.20 -1.39 -6.40
C ALA A 71 14.36 -2.92 -6.53
N SER A 72 13.53 -3.72 -5.83
CA SER A 72 13.52 -5.19 -5.89
C SER A 72 12.72 -5.72 -7.10
N GLU A 73 11.92 -4.89 -7.79
CA GLU A 73 11.21 -5.33 -8.98
C GLU A 73 12.17 -5.59 -10.15
N PRO A 74 12.09 -6.78 -10.80
CA PRO A 74 12.89 -7.05 -11.98
C PRO A 74 12.44 -6.18 -13.15
N ASP A 75 13.42 -5.65 -13.88
CA ASP A 75 13.25 -4.79 -15.06
C ASP A 75 12.17 -5.34 -16.00
N PRO A 76 11.18 -4.54 -16.42
CA PRO A 76 10.10 -4.98 -17.29
C PRO A 76 10.60 -5.49 -18.65
N SER A 77 11.77 -5.05 -19.12
CA SER A 77 12.44 -5.55 -20.33
C SER A 77 13.06 -6.94 -20.15
N MET A 78 13.37 -7.34 -18.91
CA MET A 78 13.84 -8.68 -18.56
C MET A 78 12.69 -9.68 -18.36
N ARG A 79 11.43 -9.21 -18.37
CA ARG A 79 10.25 -10.08 -18.35
C ARG A 79 10.14 -10.77 -19.71
N LYS A 80 10.57 -12.04 -19.78
CA LYS A 80 10.39 -12.87 -20.99
C LYS A 80 8.94 -12.76 -21.47
N PRO A 81 8.70 -12.49 -22.78
CA PRO A 81 7.36 -12.46 -23.32
C PRO A 81 6.63 -13.74 -22.94
N ARG A 82 5.47 -13.63 -22.28
CA ARG A 82 4.64 -14.80 -22.00
C ARG A 82 4.37 -15.49 -23.34
N ALA A 83 4.80 -16.74 -23.47
CA ALA A 83 4.59 -17.51 -24.68
C ALA A 83 3.12 -17.40 -25.09
N ARG A 84 2.86 -16.92 -26.31
CA ARG A 84 1.52 -16.80 -26.87
C ARG A 84 0.89 -18.18 -26.76
N ARG A 85 -0.08 -18.36 -25.85
CA ARG A 85 -0.81 -19.63 -25.76
C ARG A 85 -1.36 -19.88 -27.16
N LYS A 86 -1.09 -21.06 -27.73
CA LYS A 86 -1.74 -21.47 -28.98
C LYS A 86 -3.23 -21.28 -28.74
N ALA A 87 -3.86 -20.38 -29.50
CA ALA A 87 -5.30 -20.34 -29.54
C ALA A 87 -5.73 -21.76 -29.89
N TRP A 88 -6.46 -22.41 -28.98
CA TRP A 88 -7.16 -23.63 -29.35
C TRP A 88 -8.10 -23.22 -30.47
N SER A 89 -7.73 -23.58 -31.69
CA SER A 89 -8.61 -23.48 -32.84
C SER A 89 -9.90 -24.19 -32.44
N LEU A 90 -11.01 -23.44 -32.48
CA LEU A 90 -12.33 -23.99 -32.24
C LEU A 90 -12.48 -25.23 -33.16
N PRO A 91 -12.71 -26.44 -32.62
CA PRO A 91 -12.90 -27.62 -33.45
C PRO A 91 -14.01 -27.38 -34.47
N GLU A 92 -13.85 -27.92 -35.68
CA GLU A 92 -14.72 -27.71 -36.86
C GLU A 92 -16.22 -27.94 -36.56
N SER A 93 -16.52 -28.73 -35.53
CA SER A 93 -17.88 -29.08 -35.10
C SER A 93 -18.59 -28.00 -34.27
N LEU A 94 -17.95 -26.88 -33.94
CA LEU A 94 -18.56 -25.80 -33.16
C LEU A 94 -19.05 -24.66 -34.08
N PRO A 95 -20.33 -24.28 -34.01
CA PRO A 95 -20.86 -23.19 -34.82
C PRO A 95 -20.20 -21.87 -34.43
N ARG A 96 -19.60 -21.18 -35.42
CA ARG A 96 -19.04 -19.84 -35.23
C ARG A 96 -20.21 -18.86 -35.24
N GLY A 97 -20.60 -18.37 -34.06
CA GLY A 97 -21.61 -17.32 -33.95
C GLY A 97 -21.12 -16.06 -34.65
N GLU A 98 -21.79 -15.65 -35.72
CA GLU A 98 -21.53 -14.40 -36.42
C GLU A 98 -22.09 -13.25 -35.57
N THR A 99 -21.23 -12.62 -34.76
CA THR A 99 -21.56 -11.35 -34.12
C THR A 99 -21.53 -10.26 -35.19
N ARG A 100 -22.71 -10.00 -35.77
CA ARG A 100 -22.97 -8.84 -36.60
C ARG A 100 -22.97 -7.58 -35.72
N GLU A 101 -21.80 -7.00 -35.53
CA GLU A 101 -21.63 -5.64 -35.02
C GLU A 101 -22.28 -4.68 -36.04
N SER A 102 -23.39 -4.04 -35.65
CA SER A 102 -24.00 -2.93 -36.40
C SER A 102 -23.82 -1.69 -35.52
N TRP A 103 -23.05 -0.73 -36.02
CA TRP A 103 -22.70 0.54 -35.38
C TRP A 103 -23.91 1.45 -35.12
#